data_AF-A0A960SNT6-F1
#
_entry.id   AF-A0A960SNT6-F1
#
_cell.length_a   1.000
_cell.length_b   1.000
_cell.length_c   1.000
_cell.angle_alpha   90.00
_cell.angle_beta   90.00
_cell.angle_gamma   90.00
#
_symmetry.space_group_name_H-M   'P 1'
#
loop_
_entity.id
_entity.type
_entity.pdbx_description
1 polymer ?
#
loop_
_entity_poly.entity_id
_entity_poly.type
_entity_poly.pdbx_seq_one_letter_code
_entity_poly.pdbx_strand_id
1 'polypeptide(L)'
;MSRPPYPLLLIVASLGFAGLHRTAAQTIYEQMVVRSPLPTPNHLNQVRYSGGRFLALGDNSTVISSEDGLSWTLHPTGYDRSVADIAFGNGVFVISGSDYGTVLTSYDLATWQVSRPEEVPSNGNGIVFANGRFHICGSQGTVASSSDGLTWSSVNTGTSQTLDDILFAGGQFISVGANNTVVTSPDGLEWTVRPTGIELSGLEAGLLSVTWLNNLYVVGGKQGTILTSPDGIVWTHRPYSEGTDWFYGGVFADGAYHLTGRQGLLRKTVDFVTWEEVATAPPGDNDIHGVVSAGGITVAVG
;
A
#
# COMPACT_ATOMS: atom_id res chain seq x y z
N MET A 1 16.71 30.54 12.43
CA MET A 1 16.80 30.07 11.04
C MET A 1 15.89 28.86 10.92
N SER A 2 14.71 29.05 10.38
CA SER A 2 13.73 28.00 10.11
C SER A 2 14.25 27.10 8.99
N ARG A 3 14.28 25.78 9.21
CA ARG A 3 14.48 24.81 8.13
C ARG A 3 13.37 25.03 7.08
N PRO A 4 13.68 25.02 5.77
CA PRO A 4 12.65 25.08 4.74
C PRO A 4 11.73 23.84 4.82
N PRO A 5 10.49 23.89 4.30
CA PRO A 5 9.63 22.72 4.22
C PRO A 5 10.33 21.64 3.38
N TYR A 6 10.37 20.42 3.91
CA TYR A 6 10.97 19.30 3.20
C TYR A 6 10.15 19.02 1.95
N PRO A 7 10.80 18.81 0.80
CA PRO A 7 10.09 18.62 -0.44
C PRO A 7 9.59 17.19 -0.67
N LEU A 8 8.43 17.07 -1.30
CA LEU A 8 7.86 15.81 -1.79
C LEU A 8 8.71 15.24 -2.95
N LEU A 9 9.56 14.26 -2.64
CA LEU A 9 10.20 13.41 -3.65
C LEU A 9 9.14 12.38 -4.11
N LEU A 10 8.77 12.36 -5.38
CA LEU A 10 7.99 11.25 -5.96
C LEU A 10 8.93 10.45 -6.85
N ILE A 11 9.03 9.16 -6.59
CA ILE A 11 9.66 8.21 -7.50
C ILE A 11 8.52 7.61 -8.29
N VAL A 12 8.62 7.68 -9.61
CA VAL A 12 7.76 6.93 -10.53
C VAL A 12 8.71 6.03 -11.27
N ALA A 13 8.45 4.73 -11.25
CA ALA A 13 9.16 3.83 -12.14
C ALA A 13 8.48 3.88 -13.52
N SER A 14 9.27 3.61 -14.56
CA SER A 14 8.92 3.52 -15.99
C SER A 14 9.07 4.80 -16.89
N LEU A 15 10.15 4.71 -17.68
CA LEU A 15 10.44 5.07 -19.08
C LEU A 15 10.41 6.54 -19.59
N GLY A 16 11.61 7.02 -19.98
CA GLY A 16 11.81 7.59 -21.33
C GLY A 16 11.84 9.12 -21.53
N PHE A 17 12.99 9.73 -21.22
CA PHE A 17 13.63 10.86 -21.93
C PHE A 17 13.12 12.32 -21.85
N ALA A 18 14.09 13.16 -22.24
CA ALA A 18 14.27 14.58 -22.03
C ALA A 18 13.40 15.52 -22.88
N GLY A 19 13.11 16.69 -22.31
CA GLY A 19 13.02 17.94 -23.07
C GLY A 19 11.73 18.74 -22.91
N LEU A 20 11.90 19.95 -22.35
CA LEU A 20 11.46 21.26 -22.85
C LEU A 20 10.49 22.12 -22.01
N HIS A 21 10.94 23.38 -21.92
CA HIS A 21 10.31 24.70 -21.75
C HIS A 21 9.49 25.09 -20.50
N ARG A 22 9.90 26.23 -19.94
CA ARG A 22 9.58 26.78 -18.61
C ARG A 22 8.48 27.85 -18.68
N THR A 23 7.53 27.83 -17.74
CA THR A 23 6.67 28.96 -17.35
C THR A 23 6.42 29.01 -15.84
N ALA A 24 5.98 30.16 -15.33
CA ALA A 24 6.01 30.60 -13.92
C ALA A 24 5.24 29.74 -12.87
N ALA A 25 4.51 28.70 -13.28
CA ALA A 25 3.96 27.68 -12.38
C ALA A 25 5.04 26.77 -11.75
N GLN A 26 6.30 26.89 -12.19
CA GLN A 26 7.43 26.02 -11.81
C GLN A 26 8.06 26.23 -10.42
N THR A 27 7.58 27.16 -9.59
CA THR A 27 8.26 27.44 -8.30
C THR A 27 7.95 26.40 -7.20
N ILE A 28 7.11 25.40 -7.47
CA ILE A 28 6.79 24.28 -6.55
C ILE A 28 7.30 22.92 -7.08
N TYR A 29 7.94 22.88 -8.26
CA TYR A 29 8.17 21.65 -9.05
C TYR A 29 9.63 21.14 -9.07
N GLU A 30 10.53 21.60 -8.19
CA GLU A 30 11.96 21.20 -8.22
C GLU A 30 12.28 19.77 -7.72
N GLN A 31 11.28 18.92 -7.41
CA GLN A 31 11.49 17.85 -6.43
C GLN A 31 11.03 16.45 -6.86
N MET A 32 10.35 16.30 -7.99
CA MET A 32 10.01 14.97 -8.52
C MET A 32 11.18 14.42 -9.32
N VAL A 33 11.76 13.31 -8.86
CA VAL A 33 12.90 12.67 -9.52
C VAL A 33 12.46 11.29 -9.98
N VAL A 34 12.08 11.19 -11.25
CA VAL A 34 11.88 9.91 -11.94
C VAL A 34 13.23 9.20 -12.01
N ARG A 35 13.33 7.98 -11.46
CA ARG A 35 14.59 7.24 -11.42
C ARG A 35 14.55 6.04 -12.34
N SER A 36 15.44 6.09 -13.33
CA SER A 36 15.71 5.02 -14.27
C SER A 36 17.21 5.01 -14.62
N PRO A 37 17.86 3.84 -14.69
CA PRO A 37 17.30 2.52 -14.41
C PRO A 37 17.22 2.23 -12.91
N LEU A 38 16.16 1.52 -12.49
CA LEU A 38 16.15 0.77 -11.23
C LEU A 38 17.03 -0.48 -11.37
N PRO A 39 17.45 -1.13 -10.27
CA PRO A 39 18.20 -2.38 -10.33
C PRO A 39 17.35 -3.58 -10.81
N THR A 40 16.17 -3.33 -11.39
CA THR A 40 15.22 -4.31 -11.92
C THR A 40 14.46 -3.71 -13.10
N PRO A 41 14.13 -4.50 -14.14
CA PRO A 41 13.23 -4.08 -15.22
C PRO A 41 11.75 -4.35 -14.91
N ASN A 42 11.44 -5.04 -13.80
CA ASN A 42 10.07 -5.46 -13.47
C ASN A 42 9.24 -4.30 -12.91
N HIS A 43 7.92 -4.35 -13.10
CA HIS A 43 6.99 -3.41 -12.48
C HIS A 43 6.96 -3.61 -10.96
N LEU A 44 6.76 -2.51 -10.24
CA LEU A 44 6.71 -2.50 -8.78
C LEU A 44 5.27 -2.19 -8.35
N ASN A 45 4.69 -3.09 -7.57
CA ASN A 45 3.27 -3.08 -7.19
C ASN A 45 3.03 -2.58 -5.76
N GLN A 46 4.06 -2.52 -4.92
CA GLN A 46 3.91 -2.09 -3.53
C GLN A 46 5.19 -1.48 -2.99
N VAL A 47 5.06 -0.49 -2.09
CA VAL A 47 6.19 0.02 -1.31
C VAL A 47 5.78 0.25 0.15
N ARG A 48 6.60 -0.25 1.08
CA ARG A 48 6.43 -0.08 2.52
C ARG A 48 7.68 0.53 3.14
N TYR A 49 7.51 1.29 4.22
CA TYR A 49 8.62 1.67 5.09
C TYR A 49 8.58 0.79 6.35
N SER A 50 9.52 -0.15 6.45
CA SER A 50 9.56 -1.13 7.53
C SER A 50 11.00 -1.51 7.83
N GLY A 51 11.32 -1.82 9.10
CA GLY A 51 12.71 -2.11 9.50
C GLY A 51 13.71 -0.97 9.23
N GLY A 52 13.23 0.28 9.23
CA GLY A 52 14.06 1.48 9.01
C GLY A 52 14.43 1.75 7.54
N ARG A 53 13.81 1.07 6.58
CA ARG A 53 14.10 1.22 5.15
C ARG A 53 12.83 1.17 4.30
N PHE A 54 12.92 1.74 3.11
CA PHE A 54 11.94 1.52 2.05
C PHE A 54 12.15 0.12 1.46
N LEU A 55 11.06 -0.60 1.27
CA LEU A 55 10.99 -1.92 0.66
C LEU A 55 9.96 -1.86 -0.46
N ALA A 56 10.38 -2.06 -1.70
CA ALA A 56 9.46 -2.13 -2.83
C ALA A 56 9.42 -3.55 -3.40
N LEU A 57 8.21 -3.97 -3.76
CA LEU A 57 7.90 -5.30 -4.27
C LEU A 57 7.28 -5.20 -5.65
N GLY A 58 7.44 -6.25 -6.45
CA GLY A 58 6.96 -6.25 -7.81
C GLY A 58 6.87 -7.64 -8.44
N ASP A 59 6.67 -7.64 -9.75
CA ASP A 59 6.53 -8.85 -10.54
C ASP A 59 7.75 -9.77 -10.42
N ASN A 60 7.55 -11.07 -10.66
CA ASN A 60 8.60 -12.09 -10.56
C ASN A 60 9.31 -12.08 -9.20
N SER A 61 8.54 -11.88 -8.11
CA SER A 61 9.04 -11.77 -6.73
C SER A 61 10.19 -10.77 -6.57
N THR A 62 10.10 -9.65 -7.29
CA THR A 62 11.09 -8.57 -7.17
C THR A 62 10.99 -7.98 -5.77
N VAL A 63 12.12 -7.88 -5.08
CA VAL A 63 12.25 -7.16 -3.82
C VAL A 63 13.44 -6.23 -3.95
N ILE A 64 13.23 -4.93 -3.78
CA ILE A 64 14.29 -3.93 -3.73
C ILE A 64 14.19 -3.13 -2.44
N SER A 65 15.33 -2.68 -1.89
CA SER A 65 15.32 -1.83 -0.70
C SER A 65 16.16 -0.57 -0.84
N SER A 66 15.82 0.45 -0.08
CA SER A 66 16.56 1.70 0.00
C SER A 66 16.46 2.33 1.40
N GLU A 67 17.54 2.90 1.91
CA GLU A 67 17.53 3.66 3.17
C GLU A 67 17.21 5.15 2.96
N ASP A 68 17.58 5.67 1.79
CA ASP A 68 17.48 7.09 1.42
C ASP A 68 16.37 7.36 0.38
N GLY A 69 15.66 6.32 -0.07
CA GLY A 69 14.72 6.35 -1.18
C GLY A 69 15.38 6.56 -2.55
N LEU A 70 16.68 6.88 -2.62
CA LEU A 70 17.36 7.30 -3.85
C LEU A 70 18.21 6.18 -4.47
N SER A 71 18.79 5.34 -3.60
CA SER A 71 19.73 4.28 -3.94
C SER A 71 19.09 2.94 -3.58
N TRP A 72 18.83 2.12 -4.59
CA TRP A 72 18.09 0.87 -4.45
C TRP A 72 18.99 -0.34 -4.67
N THR A 73 18.81 -1.34 -3.82
CA THR A 73 19.50 -2.65 -3.91
C THR A 73 18.47 -3.73 -4.21
N LEU A 74 18.76 -4.59 -5.19
CA LEU A 74 17.94 -5.77 -5.51
C LEU A 74 18.27 -6.93 -4.59
N HIS A 75 17.21 -7.61 -4.13
CA HIS A 75 17.23 -8.77 -3.25
C HIS A 75 16.54 -9.96 -3.94
N PRO A 76 17.29 -10.79 -4.68
CA PRO A 76 16.70 -11.93 -5.37
C PRO A 76 16.10 -12.93 -4.38
N THR A 77 14.82 -13.23 -4.54
CA THR A 77 14.11 -14.20 -3.69
C THR A 77 14.27 -15.64 -4.19
N GLY A 78 14.59 -15.83 -5.48
CA GLY A 78 14.60 -17.13 -6.14
C GLY A 78 13.21 -17.74 -6.34
N TYR A 79 12.15 -16.98 -6.05
CA TYR A 79 10.76 -17.34 -6.29
C TYR A 79 10.28 -16.68 -7.59
N ASP A 80 9.50 -17.40 -8.41
CA ASP A 80 9.18 -17.02 -9.79
C ASP A 80 7.73 -16.54 -9.98
N ARG A 81 7.01 -16.27 -8.89
CA ARG A 81 5.61 -15.79 -8.92
C ARG A 81 5.47 -14.40 -8.31
N SER A 82 4.27 -13.85 -8.32
CA SER A 82 4.03 -12.53 -7.74
C SER A 82 3.98 -12.59 -6.21
N VAL A 83 4.41 -11.50 -5.60
CA VAL A 83 4.38 -11.23 -4.16
C VAL A 83 3.52 -9.99 -3.95
N ALA A 84 2.76 -9.96 -2.86
CA ALA A 84 1.77 -8.91 -2.63
C ALA A 84 2.33 -7.80 -1.74
N ASP A 85 2.85 -8.16 -0.56
CA ASP A 85 3.24 -7.17 0.45
C ASP A 85 4.33 -7.71 1.39
N ILE A 86 4.97 -6.81 2.15
CA ILE A 86 6.06 -7.14 3.08
C ILE A 86 5.90 -6.45 4.43
N ALA A 87 6.26 -7.16 5.50
CA ALA A 87 6.42 -6.59 6.82
C ALA A 87 7.74 -7.05 7.46
N PHE A 88 8.34 -6.20 8.29
CA PHE A 88 9.46 -6.54 9.15
C PHE A 88 9.06 -6.44 10.61
N GLY A 89 9.40 -7.47 11.39
CA GLY A 89 9.13 -7.53 12.83
C GLY A 89 9.86 -8.69 13.47
N ASN A 90 10.13 -8.61 14.77
CA ASN A 90 10.88 -9.65 15.51
C ASN A 90 12.19 -10.12 14.82
N GLY A 91 12.83 -9.24 14.05
CA GLY A 91 14.07 -9.55 13.33
C GLY A 91 13.91 -10.33 12.02
N VAL A 92 12.68 -10.55 11.54
CA VAL A 92 12.39 -11.28 10.30
C VAL A 92 11.57 -10.42 9.34
N PHE A 93 11.92 -10.48 8.05
CA PHE A 93 11.12 -10.01 6.93
C PHE A 93 10.17 -11.12 6.50
N VAL A 94 8.89 -10.79 6.38
CA VAL A 94 7.86 -11.72 5.94
C VAL A 94 7.13 -11.10 4.76
N ILE A 95 7.07 -11.84 3.66
CA ILE A 95 6.34 -11.49 2.45
C ILE A 95 5.13 -12.41 2.33
N SER A 96 3.96 -11.83 2.07
CA SER A 96 2.78 -12.58 1.63
C SER A 96 2.82 -12.76 0.12
N GLY A 97 2.67 -14.00 -0.34
CA GLY A 97 2.53 -14.33 -1.75
C GLY A 97 1.11 -14.08 -2.25
N SER A 98 0.98 -13.74 -3.53
CA SER A 98 -0.34 -13.56 -4.15
C SER A 98 -1.07 -14.90 -4.39
N ASP A 99 -0.35 -16.02 -4.32
CA ASP A 99 -0.85 -17.33 -4.72
C ASP A 99 -0.57 -18.43 -3.69
N TYR A 100 -1.52 -19.36 -3.55
CA TYR A 100 -1.43 -20.63 -2.82
C TYR A 100 -0.96 -20.52 -1.35
N GLY A 101 -1.29 -19.42 -0.67
CA GLY A 101 -0.91 -19.23 0.74
C GLY A 101 0.60 -19.16 0.94
N THR A 102 1.33 -18.74 -0.09
CA THR A 102 2.79 -18.70 -0.06
C THR A 102 3.26 -17.63 0.92
N VAL A 103 4.24 -17.97 1.76
CA VAL A 103 4.94 -17.06 2.65
C VAL A 103 6.44 -17.17 2.41
N LEU A 104 7.09 -16.03 2.20
CA LEU A 104 8.54 -15.91 2.10
C LEU A 104 9.07 -15.27 3.37
N THR A 105 10.08 -15.88 4.01
CA THR A 105 10.73 -15.32 5.21
C THR A 105 12.22 -15.12 4.97
N SER A 106 12.77 -14.05 5.53
CA SER A 106 14.20 -13.76 5.48
C SER A 106 14.64 -12.99 6.71
N TYR A 107 15.84 -13.28 7.22
CA TYR A 107 16.43 -12.52 8.34
C TYR A 107 17.36 -11.40 7.85
N ASP A 108 17.76 -11.43 6.58
CA ASP A 108 18.85 -10.61 6.03
C ASP A 108 18.56 -9.98 4.66
N LEU A 109 17.38 -10.23 4.09
CA LEU A 109 16.98 -9.92 2.71
C LEU A 109 17.82 -10.62 1.62
N ALA A 110 18.82 -11.43 1.98
CA ALA A 110 19.69 -12.12 1.04
C ALA A 110 19.26 -13.58 0.83
N THR A 111 18.77 -14.23 1.90
CA THR A 111 18.32 -15.62 1.87
C THR A 111 16.85 -15.70 2.23
N TRP A 112 16.06 -16.36 1.37
CA TRP A 112 14.62 -16.46 1.50
C TRP A 112 14.19 -17.91 1.66
N GLN A 113 13.40 -18.19 2.70
CA GLN A 113 12.72 -19.46 2.89
C GLN A 113 11.27 -19.33 2.41
N VAL A 114 10.89 -20.18 1.46
CA VAL A 114 9.52 -20.28 0.94
C VAL A 114 8.76 -21.36 1.71
N SER A 115 7.55 -21.05 2.16
CA SER A 115 6.63 -21.98 2.81
C SER A 115 5.19 -21.77 2.31
N ARG A 116 4.31 -22.74 2.59
CA ARG A 116 2.87 -22.68 2.27
C ARG A 116 2.04 -23.22 3.44
N PRO A 117 1.95 -22.48 4.56
CA PRO A 117 1.15 -22.89 5.70
C PRO A 117 -0.32 -22.98 5.31
N GLU A 118 -1.04 -24.01 5.78
CA GLU A 118 -2.45 -24.21 5.44
C GLU A 118 -3.35 -23.11 6.03
N GLU A 119 -2.88 -22.45 7.09
CA GLU A 119 -3.59 -21.38 7.80
C GLU A 119 -3.54 -20.05 7.04
N VAL A 120 -2.57 -19.85 6.14
CA VAL A 120 -2.42 -18.61 5.39
C VAL A 120 -3.41 -18.60 4.21
N PRO A 121 -4.19 -17.53 4.02
CA PRO A 121 -5.16 -17.45 2.92
C PRO A 121 -4.47 -17.65 1.56
N SER A 122 -5.19 -18.31 0.64
CA SER A 122 -4.65 -18.64 -0.69
C SER A 122 -4.12 -17.41 -1.44
N ASN A 123 -4.73 -16.24 -1.24
CA ASN A 123 -4.30 -14.97 -1.80
C ASN A 123 -4.01 -14.04 -0.61
N GLY A 124 -2.75 -13.91 -0.21
CA GLY A 124 -2.34 -13.04 0.89
C GLY A 124 -2.08 -11.63 0.40
N ASN A 125 -3.11 -10.80 0.34
CA ASN A 125 -3.06 -9.50 -0.36
C ASN A 125 -2.42 -8.38 0.46
N GLY A 126 -2.44 -8.47 1.80
CA GLY A 126 -1.81 -7.50 2.69
C GLY A 126 -1.17 -8.15 3.90
N ILE A 127 -0.09 -7.54 4.41
CA ILE A 127 0.58 -7.97 5.63
C ILE A 127 0.95 -6.78 6.52
N VAL A 128 0.74 -6.93 7.83
CA VAL A 128 1.22 -5.98 8.84
C VAL A 128 1.91 -6.69 9.99
N PHE A 129 2.95 -6.09 10.55
CA PHE A 129 3.51 -6.50 11.83
C PHE A 129 3.03 -5.56 12.94
N ALA A 130 2.27 -6.09 13.89
CA ALA A 130 1.72 -5.34 15.00
C ALA A 130 1.48 -6.24 16.21
N ASN A 131 1.50 -5.68 17.42
CA ASN A 131 1.30 -6.42 18.67
C ASN A 131 2.19 -7.68 18.79
N GLY A 132 3.42 -7.61 18.26
CA GLY A 132 4.39 -8.71 18.31
C GLY A 132 4.15 -9.85 17.32
N ARG A 133 3.21 -9.69 16.37
CA ARG A 133 2.85 -10.71 15.37
C ARG A 133 2.72 -10.10 13.98
N PHE A 134 3.01 -10.91 12.97
CA PHE A 134 2.58 -10.72 11.60
C PHE A 134 1.10 -11.07 11.47
N HIS A 135 0.38 -10.33 10.65
CA HIS A 135 -1.01 -10.59 10.28
C HIS A 135 -1.14 -10.49 8.76
N ILE A 136 -1.54 -11.58 8.10
CA ILE A 136 -1.80 -11.65 6.65
C ILE A 136 -3.30 -11.76 6.44
N CYS A 137 -3.90 -10.83 5.69
CA CYS A 137 -5.30 -10.90 5.27
C CYS A 137 -5.42 -11.44 3.84
N GLY A 138 -6.59 -12.02 3.51
CA GLY A 138 -6.78 -12.55 2.18
C GLY A 138 -8.13 -13.18 1.90
N SER A 139 -8.10 -14.22 1.07
CA SER A 139 -9.29 -14.94 0.61
C SER A 139 -10.18 -15.46 1.74
N GLN A 140 -11.49 -15.51 1.47
CA GLN A 140 -12.52 -16.02 2.38
C GLN A 140 -12.63 -15.26 3.72
N GLY A 141 -12.24 -13.99 3.75
CA GLY A 141 -12.25 -13.18 4.98
C GLY A 141 -11.32 -13.74 6.06
N THR A 142 -10.23 -14.38 5.65
CA THR A 142 -9.28 -15.00 6.58
C THR A 142 -8.19 -14.01 6.97
N VAL A 143 -7.86 -13.97 8.26
CA VAL A 143 -6.62 -13.34 8.75
C VAL A 143 -5.78 -14.40 9.45
N ALA A 144 -4.59 -14.65 8.92
CA ALA A 144 -3.58 -15.51 9.53
C ALA A 144 -2.60 -14.68 10.35
N SER A 145 -2.14 -15.20 11.48
CA SER A 145 -1.19 -14.52 12.37
C SER A 145 -0.06 -15.42 12.85
N SER A 146 1.14 -14.84 12.99
CA SER A 146 2.35 -15.55 13.38
C SER A 146 3.30 -14.63 14.15
N SER A 147 3.99 -15.12 15.18
CA SER A 147 5.02 -14.35 15.89
C SER A 147 6.40 -14.43 15.22
N ASP A 148 6.63 -15.47 14.40
CA ASP A 148 7.94 -15.81 13.85
C ASP A 148 7.97 -15.84 12.31
N GLY A 149 6.81 -15.68 11.66
CA GLY A 149 6.66 -15.78 10.20
C GLY A 149 6.65 -17.22 9.66
N LEU A 150 6.81 -18.23 10.53
CA LEU A 150 6.95 -19.63 10.16
C LEU A 150 5.73 -20.46 10.59
N THR A 151 5.26 -20.25 11.82
CA THR A 151 4.12 -20.98 12.39
C THR A 151 2.92 -20.06 12.43
N TRP A 152 1.82 -20.46 11.79
CA TRP A 152 0.66 -19.61 11.59
C TRP A 152 -0.59 -20.18 12.26
N SER A 153 -1.48 -19.27 12.63
CA SER A 153 -2.84 -19.59 13.10
C SER A 153 -3.81 -18.62 12.47
N SER A 154 -4.99 -19.07 12.03
CA SER A 154 -5.94 -18.20 11.34
C SER A 154 -7.28 -18.08 12.04
N VAL A 155 -7.95 -16.97 11.73
CA VAL A 155 -9.32 -16.65 12.16
C VAL A 155 -10.13 -16.19 10.95
N ASN A 156 -11.42 -16.49 10.94
CA ASN A 156 -12.36 -15.85 10.01
C ASN A 156 -12.85 -14.54 10.62
N THR A 157 -12.91 -13.47 9.82
CA THR A 157 -13.23 -12.13 10.32
C THR A 157 -14.73 -11.83 10.44
N GLY A 158 -15.58 -12.83 10.22
CA GLY A 158 -17.04 -12.69 10.18
C GLY A 158 -17.60 -12.41 8.79
N THR A 159 -16.77 -12.53 7.74
CA THR A 159 -17.14 -12.35 6.34
C THR A 159 -16.48 -13.42 5.47
N SER A 160 -17.02 -13.65 4.28
CA SER A 160 -16.44 -14.51 3.25
C SER A 160 -15.79 -13.74 2.10
N GLN A 161 -15.81 -12.40 2.15
CA GLN A 161 -15.22 -11.55 1.12
C GLN A 161 -13.70 -11.59 1.20
N THR A 162 -13.02 -11.54 0.05
CA THR A 162 -11.56 -11.39 0.02
C THR A 162 -11.17 -10.05 0.62
N LEU A 163 -10.18 -10.07 1.49
CA LEU A 163 -9.56 -8.88 2.08
C LEU A 163 -8.31 -8.52 1.27
N ASP A 164 -8.21 -7.27 0.85
CA ASP A 164 -7.21 -6.76 -0.09
C ASP A 164 -6.07 -6.00 0.61
N ASP A 165 -6.31 -5.43 1.80
CA ASP A 165 -5.28 -4.75 2.57
C ASP A 165 -5.56 -4.83 4.09
N ILE A 166 -4.51 -4.69 4.90
CA ILE A 166 -4.58 -4.70 6.36
C ILE A 166 -3.60 -3.68 6.96
N LEU A 167 -4.09 -2.93 7.94
CA LEU A 167 -3.33 -1.91 8.66
C LEU A 167 -3.54 -2.06 10.16
N PHE A 168 -2.49 -1.78 10.94
CA PHE A 168 -2.61 -1.49 12.37
C PHE A 168 -2.25 -0.03 12.63
N ALA A 169 -3.24 0.77 13.02
CA ALA A 169 -3.07 2.17 13.35
C ALA A 169 -4.20 2.61 14.29
N GLY A 170 -4.08 3.78 14.93
CA GLY A 170 -5.11 4.27 15.86
C GLY A 170 -5.44 3.31 17.01
N GLY A 171 -4.58 2.33 17.31
CA GLY A 171 -4.79 1.31 18.34
C GLY A 171 -5.61 0.08 17.92
N GLN A 172 -5.91 -0.09 16.63
CA GLN A 172 -6.67 -1.26 16.14
C GLN A 172 -6.18 -1.71 14.76
N PHE A 173 -6.52 -2.95 14.43
CA PHE A 173 -6.45 -3.48 13.08
C PHE A 173 -7.67 -3.05 12.27
N ILE A 174 -7.44 -2.70 11.01
CA ILE A 174 -8.46 -2.54 9.99
C ILE A 174 -8.04 -3.36 8.78
N SER A 175 -8.96 -4.15 8.25
CA SER A 175 -8.79 -4.80 6.95
C SER A 175 -9.97 -4.46 6.05
N VAL A 176 -9.67 -4.24 4.78
CA VAL A 176 -10.61 -3.80 3.76
C VAL A 176 -10.57 -4.75 2.57
N GLY A 177 -11.62 -4.81 1.77
CA GLY A 177 -11.61 -5.67 0.59
C GLY A 177 -12.85 -5.64 -0.29
N ALA A 178 -13.08 -6.77 -0.94
CA ALA A 178 -14.15 -6.97 -1.92
C ALA A 178 -15.53 -6.62 -1.37
N ASN A 179 -16.42 -6.19 -2.27
CA ASN A 179 -17.79 -5.79 -1.97
C ASN A 179 -17.90 -4.75 -0.85
N ASN A 180 -16.99 -3.78 -0.86
CA ASN A 180 -16.92 -2.67 0.10
C ASN A 180 -16.83 -3.11 1.57
N THR A 181 -16.15 -4.23 1.81
CA THR A 181 -16.02 -4.84 3.13
C THR A 181 -15.00 -4.09 3.98
N VAL A 182 -15.37 -3.76 5.21
CA VAL A 182 -14.46 -3.31 6.25
C VAL A 182 -14.63 -4.22 7.47
N VAL A 183 -13.53 -4.71 8.02
CA VAL A 183 -13.48 -5.41 9.30
C VAL A 183 -12.47 -4.75 10.22
N THR A 184 -12.77 -4.69 11.51
CA THR A 184 -11.88 -4.12 12.54
C THR A 184 -11.63 -5.10 13.66
N SER A 185 -10.45 -5.02 14.27
CA SER A 185 -10.11 -5.83 15.45
C SER A 185 -9.19 -5.05 16.39
N PRO A 186 -9.38 -5.09 17.72
CA PRO A 186 -8.44 -4.48 18.65
C PRO A 186 -7.12 -5.27 18.77
N ASP A 187 -7.14 -6.59 18.51
CA ASP A 187 -6.03 -7.51 18.83
C ASP A 187 -5.59 -8.41 17.67
N GLY A 188 -6.31 -8.39 16.55
CA GLY A 188 -6.07 -9.21 15.37
C GLY A 188 -6.58 -10.65 15.50
N LEU A 189 -7.29 -10.98 16.58
CA LEU A 189 -7.84 -12.31 16.89
C LEU A 189 -9.36 -12.31 16.82
N GLU A 190 -10.02 -11.27 17.34
CA GLU A 190 -11.47 -11.10 17.26
C GLU A 190 -11.83 -9.94 16.35
N TRP A 191 -12.66 -10.19 15.34
CA TRP A 191 -12.98 -9.22 14.30
C TRP A 191 -14.47 -8.88 14.26
N THR A 192 -14.76 -7.65 13.85
CA THR A 192 -16.12 -7.15 13.68
C THR A 192 -16.27 -6.55 12.30
N VAL A 193 -17.28 -6.99 11.54
CA VAL A 193 -17.68 -6.37 10.27
C VAL A 193 -18.29 -5.00 10.53
N ARG A 194 -17.82 -3.99 9.80
CA ARG A 194 -18.28 -2.60 9.92
C ARG A 194 -19.06 -2.18 8.67
N PRO A 195 -20.27 -1.62 8.83
CA PRO A 195 -21.01 -1.08 7.69
C PRO A 195 -20.31 0.17 7.14
N THR A 196 -20.20 0.25 5.82
CA THR A 196 -19.63 1.41 5.12
C THR A 196 -20.67 2.41 4.65
N GLY A 197 -21.94 1.99 4.58
CA GLY A 197 -23.04 2.79 4.04
C GLY A 197 -23.01 2.97 2.52
N ILE A 198 -22.17 2.19 1.81
CA ILE A 198 -22.09 2.19 0.35
C ILE A 198 -23.01 1.09 -0.21
N GLU A 199 -23.86 1.46 -1.17
CA GLU A 199 -24.79 0.55 -1.86
C GLU A 199 -24.18 -0.13 -3.10
N LEU A 200 -23.04 0.35 -3.59
CA LEU A 200 -22.31 -0.28 -4.70
C LEU A 200 -21.94 -1.72 -4.31
N SER A 201 -22.23 -2.67 -5.20
CA SER A 201 -22.02 -4.10 -4.96
C SER A 201 -21.52 -4.83 -6.22
N GLY A 202 -21.07 -6.07 -6.06
CA GLY A 202 -20.60 -6.91 -7.17
C GLY A 202 -19.15 -6.63 -7.58
N LEU A 203 -18.81 -6.91 -8.84
CA LEU A 203 -17.42 -6.90 -9.33
C LEU A 203 -16.75 -5.51 -9.29
N GLU A 204 -17.58 -4.46 -9.36
CA GLU A 204 -17.15 -3.06 -9.32
C GLU A 204 -16.99 -2.53 -7.88
N ALA A 205 -17.47 -3.27 -6.87
CA ALA A 205 -17.35 -2.92 -5.47
C ALA A 205 -16.09 -3.57 -4.86
N GLY A 206 -15.19 -2.74 -4.35
CA GLY A 206 -13.97 -3.23 -3.70
C GLY A 206 -13.12 -2.10 -3.16
N LEU A 207 -12.71 -2.26 -1.90
CA LEU A 207 -11.75 -1.39 -1.24
C LEU A 207 -10.38 -2.06 -1.37
N LEU A 208 -9.40 -1.31 -1.86
CA LEU A 208 -8.11 -1.85 -2.30
C LEU A 208 -6.97 -1.51 -1.34
N SER A 209 -7.11 -0.42 -0.58
CA SER A 209 -6.06 0.08 0.29
C SER A 209 -6.63 0.76 1.53
N VAL A 210 -5.91 0.67 2.64
CA VAL A 210 -6.20 1.40 3.87
C VAL A 210 -4.92 2.03 4.43
N THR A 211 -4.96 3.32 4.73
CA THR A 211 -3.82 4.06 5.28
C THR A 211 -4.25 4.97 6.43
N TRP A 212 -3.32 5.27 7.34
CA TRP A 212 -3.54 6.17 8.47
C TRP A 212 -2.83 7.48 8.24
N LEU A 213 -3.61 8.50 7.89
CA LEU A 213 -3.12 9.79 7.45
C LEU A 213 -3.69 10.88 8.35
N ASN A 214 -2.82 11.64 9.00
CA ASN A 214 -3.23 12.79 9.83
C ASN A 214 -4.35 12.46 10.83
N ASN A 215 -4.19 11.35 11.56
CA ASN A 215 -5.17 10.81 12.52
C ASN A 215 -6.54 10.42 11.92
N LEU A 216 -6.52 9.99 10.66
CA LEU A 216 -7.71 9.58 9.93
C LEU A 216 -7.41 8.28 9.17
N TYR A 217 -8.30 7.29 9.26
CA TYR A 217 -8.29 6.18 8.32
C TYR A 217 -8.79 6.69 6.98
N VAL A 218 -8.00 6.46 5.93
CA VAL A 218 -8.35 6.78 4.55
C VAL A 218 -8.28 5.49 3.76
N VAL A 219 -9.39 5.14 3.10
CA VAL A 219 -9.51 3.92 2.31
C VAL A 219 -9.78 4.30 0.87
N GLY A 220 -8.97 3.75 -0.03
CA GLY A 220 -9.14 3.87 -1.48
C GLY A 220 -9.72 2.58 -2.06
N GLY A 221 -10.57 2.72 -3.08
CA GLY A 221 -11.20 1.59 -3.75
C GLY A 221 -11.42 1.80 -5.24
N LYS A 222 -12.16 0.88 -5.84
CA LYS A 222 -12.60 0.94 -7.24
C LYS A 222 -13.65 2.03 -7.45
N GLN A 223 -13.85 2.44 -8.70
CA GLN A 223 -14.92 3.37 -9.11
C GLN A 223 -14.89 4.72 -8.36
N GLY A 224 -13.70 5.22 -8.02
CA GLY A 224 -13.48 6.46 -7.30
C GLY A 224 -13.85 6.40 -5.82
N THR A 225 -14.10 5.20 -5.27
CA THR A 225 -14.55 5.05 -3.88
C THR A 225 -13.47 5.50 -2.92
N ILE A 226 -13.78 6.50 -2.10
CA ILE A 226 -12.94 6.95 -0.99
C ILE A 226 -13.79 6.95 0.28
N LEU A 227 -13.32 6.23 1.30
CA LEU A 227 -13.92 6.25 2.63
C LEU A 227 -12.95 6.88 3.63
N THR A 228 -13.49 7.64 4.58
CA THR A 228 -12.69 8.11 5.72
C THR A 228 -13.37 7.81 7.04
N SER A 229 -12.59 7.55 8.07
CA SER A 229 -13.11 7.37 9.42
C SER A 229 -12.07 7.81 10.47
N PRO A 230 -12.47 8.50 11.55
CA PRO A 230 -11.57 8.80 12.66
C PRO A 230 -11.41 7.61 13.63
N ASP A 231 -12.35 6.67 13.65
CA ASP A 231 -12.45 5.58 14.64
C ASP A 231 -12.48 4.17 14.01
N GLY A 232 -12.58 4.07 12.69
CA GLY A 232 -12.70 2.81 11.96
C GLY A 232 -14.07 2.13 12.12
N ILE A 233 -15.01 2.76 12.82
CA ILE A 233 -16.35 2.23 13.10
C ILE A 233 -17.36 2.95 12.21
N VAL A 234 -17.35 4.28 12.22
CA VAL A 234 -18.25 5.10 11.41
C VAL A 234 -17.50 5.62 10.19
N TRP A 235 -17.94 5.20 9.01
CA TRP A 235 -17.32 5.54 7.75
C TRP A 235 -18.11 6.63 7.02
N THR A 236 -17.39 7.61 6.48
CA THR A 236 -17.94 8.66 5.63
C THR A 236 -17.45 8.43 4.20
N HIS A 237 -18.39 8.26 3.27
CA HIS A 237 -18.07 8.25 1.84
C HIS A 237 -17.74 9.67 1.36
N ARG A 238 -16.57 9.82 0.72
CA ARG A 238 -16.09 11.09 0.21
C ARG A 238 -16.36 11.19 -1.29
N PRO A 239 -16.94 12.31 -1.76
CA PRO A 239 -17.21 12.48 -3.18
C PRO A 239 -15.90 12.61 -3.97
N TYR A 240 -15.86 11.91 -5.10
CA TYR A 240 -14.84 12.08 -6.14
C TYR A 240 -15.57 12.26 -7.47
N SER A 241 -15.57 13.50 -7.98
CA SER A 241 -16.32 13.88 -9.19
C SER A 241 -15.50 13.77 -10.48
N GLU A 242 -14.20 13.48 -10.36
CA GLU A 242 -13.25 13.54 -11.48
C GLU A 242 -13.21 12.23 -12.30
N GLY A 243 -13.95 11.18 -11.92
CA GLY A 243 -14.06 9.96 -12.73
C GLY A 243 -14.31 8.66 -11.94
N THR A 244 -14.11 7.53 -12.62
CA THR A 244 -14.27 6.16 -12.10
C THR A 244 -12.91 5.46 -11.93
N ASP A 245 -11.97 6.14 -11.27
CA ASP A 245 -10.59 5.66 -11.09
C ASP A 245 -10.47 4.61 -9.97
N TRP A 246 -9.32 3.96 -9.86
CA TRP A 246 -9.02 3.07 -8.73
C TRP A 246 -7.94 3.71 -7.87
N PHE A 247 -8.15 3.76 -6.56
CA PHE A 247 -7.18 4.29 -5.60
C PHE A 247 -6.45 3.16 -4.87
N TYR A 248 -5.12 3.19 -4.91
CA TYR A 248 -4.25 2.13 -4.40
C TYR A 248 -3.46 2.51 -3.15
N GLY A 249 -3.41 3.80 -2.80
CA GLY A 249 -2.71 4.23 -1.59
C GLY A 249 -2.77 5.73 -1.37
N GLY A 250 -2.13 6.19 -0.30
CA GLY A 250 -1.99 7.61 -0.04
C GLY A 250 -1.03 7.96 1.07
N VAL A 251 -0.60 9.21 1.08
CA VAL A 251 0.28 9.82 2.09
C VAL A 251 -0.23 11.20 2.49
N PHE A 252 0.18 11.65 3.68
CA PHE A 252 -0.08 13.02 4.14
C PHE A 252 1.22 13.78 4.19
N ALA A 253 1.33 14.81 3.35
CA ALA A 253 2.52 15.61 3.18
C ALA A 253 2.14 17.04 2.81
N ASP A 254 2.94 18.01 3.29
CA ASP A 254 2.73 19.44 3.02
C ASP A 254 1.32 19.94 3.37
N GLY A 255 0.72 19.35 4.41
CA GLY A 255 -0.62 19.71 4.88
C GLY A 255 -1.78 19.18 4.03
N ALA A 256 -1.52 18.26 3.09
CA ALA A 256 -2.53 17.68 2.21
C ALA A 256 -2.41 16.15 2.12
N TYR A 257 -3.53 15.51 1.77
CA TYR A 257 -3.60 14.11 1.40
C TYR A 257 -3.24 13.97 -0.08
N HIS A 258 -2.32 13.07 -0.39
CA HIS A 258 -1.94 12.70 -1.75
C HIS A 258 -2.34 11.26 -1.96
N LEU A 259 -3.23 11.00 -2.91
CA LEU A 259 -3.71 9.66 -3.23
C LEU A 259 -3.17 9.21 -4.59
N THR A 260 -2.80 7.94 -4.66
CA THR A 260 -2.29 7.30 -5.87
C THR A 260 -3.30 6.32 -6.46
N GLY A 261 -3.22 6.10 -7.76
CA GLY A 261 -4.19 5.26 -8.44
C GLY A 261 -3.85 4.88 -9.86
N ARG A 262 -4.87 4.35 -10.52
CA ARG A 262 -4.82 3.86 -11.91
C ARG A 262 -4.38 4.95 -12.90
N GLN A 263 -3.73 4.58 -14.00
CA GLN A 263 -3.31 5.49 -15.07
C GLN A 263 -2.39 6.62 -14.61
N GLY A 264 -1.52 6.34 -13.64
CA GLY A 264 -0.58 7.35 -13.13
C GLY A 264 -1.23 8.42 -12.27
N LEU A 265 -2.44 8.17 -11.76
CA LEU A 265 -3.20 9.14 -11.00
C LEU A 265 -2.44 9.53 -9.74
N LEU A 266 -2.10 10.80 -9.61
CA LEU A 266 -1.67 11.43 -8.37
C LEU A 266 -2.52 12.67 -8.09
N ARG A 267 -3.42 12.54 -7.12
CA ARG A 267 -4.38 13.57 -6.74
C ARG A 267 -4.08 14.08 -5.34
N LYS A 268 -4.28 15.36 -5.13
CA LYS A 268 -4.11 16.01 -3.83
C LYS A 268 -5.42 16.64 -3.36
N THR A 269 -5.67 16.55 -2.07
CA THR A 269 -6.81 17.22 -1.42
C THR A 269 -6.46 17.61 0.01
N VAL A 270 -7.12 18.65 0.54
CA VAL A 270 -7.05 19.02 1.96
C VAL A 270 -8.34 18.69 2.72
N ASP A 271 -9.44 18.43 2.00
CA ASP A 271 -10.80 18.34 2.55
C ASP A 271 -11.61 17.15 2.02
N PHE A 272 -11.09 16.39 1.05
CA PHE A 272 -11.78 15.32 0.31
C PHE A 272 -13.06 15.80 -0.42
N VAL A 273 -13.09 17.08 -0.80
CA VAL A 273 -14.16 17.69 -1.59
C VAL A 273 -13.56 18.33 -2.84
N THR A 274 -12.48 19.07 -2.67
CA THR A 274 -11.74 19.70 -3.75
C THR A 274 -10.48 18.91 -4.06
N TRP A 275 -10.21 18.71 -5.35
CA TRP A 275 -9.12 17.88 -5.82
C TRP A 275 -8.23 18.65 -6.79
N GLU A 276 -6.93 18.55 -6.55
CA GLU A 276 -5.88 19.09 -7.41
C GLU A 276 -5.19 17.93 -8.14
N GLU A 277 -4.98 18.06 -9.45
CA GLU A 277 -4.04 17.20 -10.16
C GLU A 277 -2.62 17.62 -9.79
N VAL A 278 -1.84 16.70 -9.24
CA VAL A 278 -0.43 16.97 -8.93
C VAL A 278 0.44 16.64 -10.15
N ALA A 279 0.18 15.48 -10.75
CA ALA A 279 0.80 14.99 -11.97
C ALA A 279 -0.03 13.85 -12.57
N THR A 280 0.19 13.60 -13.86
CA THR A 280 -0.18 12.36 -14.55
C THR A 280 1.10 11.68 -15.04
N ALA A 281 1.24 10.38 -14.82
CA ALA A 281 2.34 9.63 -15.43
C ALA A 281 2.23 9.71 -16.96
N PRO A 282 3.34 9.54 -17.71
CA PRO A 282 3.29 9.51 -19.16
C PRO A 282 2.29 8.46 -19.69
N PRO A 283 1.70 8.65 -20.88
CA PRO A 283 0.77 7.69 -21.46
C PRO A 283 1.37 6.28 -21.54
N GLY A 284 0.68 5.30 -20.98
CA GLY A 284 1.13 3.90 -20.82
C GLY A 284 0.42 3.25 -19.64
N ASP A 285 0.53 1.94 -19.49
CA ASP A 285 -0.03 1.19 -18.34
C ASP A 285 0.85 1.44 -17.10
N ASN A 286 0.77 2.66 -16.56
CA ASN A 286 1.64 3.20 -15.49
C ASN A 286 0.82 3.52 -14.23
N ASP A 287 0.09 2.54 -13.70
CA ASP A 287 -0.61 2.67 -12.42
C ASP A 287 0.39 3.01 -11.30
N ILE A 288 0.04 3.90 -10.36
CA ILE A 288 0.87 4.13 -9.16
C ILE A 288 0.27 3.31 -8.01
N HIS A 289 0.75 2.07 -7.87
CA HIS A 289 0.18 1.09 -6.96
C HIS A 289 0.54 1.33 -5.48
N GLY A 290 1.76 1.77 -5.19
CA GLY A 290 2.24 1.94 -3.82
C GLY A 290 2.76 3.34 -3.57
N VAL A 291 2.52 3.88 -2.37
CA VAL A 291 3.13 5.12 -1.90
C VAL A 291 3.37 5.08 -0.40
N VAL A 292 4.52 5.59 0.04
CA VAL A 292 4.87 5.69 1.46
C VAL A 292 5.74 6.92 1.73
N SER A 293 5.60 7.53 2.90
CA SER A 293 6.45 8.63 3.35
C SER A 293 7.16 8.27 4.65
N ALA A 294 8.47 8.49 4.70
CA ALA A 294 9.30 8.32 5.89
C ALA A 294 10.52 9.23 5.85
N GLY A 295 10.92 9.78 7.01
CA GLY A 295 12.11 10.62 7.10
C GLY A 295 12.08 11.89 6.24
N GLY A 296 10.90 12.40 5.88
CA GLY A 296 10.73 13.54 4.97
C GLY A 296 10.90 13.19 3.49
N ILE A 297 11.02 11.90 3.16
CA ILE A 297 11.07 11.37 1.79
C ILE A 297 9.75 10.67 1.52
N THR A 298 9.19 10.91 0.33
CA THR A 298 8.08 10.12 -0.19
C THR A 298 8.63 9.21 -1.29
N VAL A 299 8.08 8.00 -1.39
CA VAL A 299 8.41 7.05 -2.45
C VAL A 299 7.08 6.55 -2.97
N ALA A 300 6.90 6.58 -4.29
CA ALA A 300 5.82 5.88 -4.95
C ALA A 300 6.40 4.86 -5.93
N VAL A 301 5.60 3.88 -6.31
CA VAL A 301 5.99 2.81 -7.24
C VAL A 301 4.82 2.46 -8.15
N GLY A 302 5.15 2.06 -9.37
CA GLY A 302 4.24 1.77 -10.49
C GLY A 302 4.97 1.17 -11.67
#